data_AF-A0A962GFB3-F1
#
_entry.id   AF-A0A962GFB3-F1
#
_cell.length_a   1.000
_cell.length_b   1.000
_cell.length_c   1.000
_cell.angle_alpha   90.00
_cell.angle_beta   90.00
_cell.angle_gamma   90.00
#
_symmetry.space_group_name_H-M   'P 1'
#
loop_
_entity.id
_entity.type
_entity.pdbx_description
1 polymer ?
#
loop_
_entity_poly.entity_id
_entity_poly.type
_entity_poly.pdbx_seq_one_letter_code
_entity_poly.pdbx_strand_id
1 'polypeptide(L)'
;MGTPHIVWSIPAIHADLVQLVRLHDMIFSRIKPGDRIIYHGNYTGYGERAVACLDEILAFRRMVLALPGMLPSDIVYLRGQQELIWEKLLQIQFAPDPTNVLLWMLGNGLTNTLYDYGLSPHDGIDACKTGIMGLTKWTNSIRKALRAHPGHETFMNQLKRMAVTDKSAPAPMLFVHAGLNIERALHEQGDDIWWATDNFRKIEHPYAPFTKVVRGFDPDHGGMYLNGVSATVDDGCGFGGQLISVGFDPDGAAAHILEA
;
A
#
# COMPACT_ATOMS: atom_id res chain seq x y z
N MET A 1 -8.61 -14.40 0.29
CA MET A 1 -9.55 -13.67 1.17
C MET A 1 -10.89 -14.40 1.33
N GLY A 2 -11.04 -15.63 0.82
CA GLY A 2 -12.30 -16.37 0.90
C GLY A 2 -13.39 -15.72 0.06
N THR A 3 -14.65 -15.92 0.47
CA THR A 3 -15.87 -15.34 -0.11
C THR A 3 -16.46 -14.30 0.86
N PRO A 4 -15.92 -13.07 0.88
CA PRO A 4 -16.35 -12.05 1.84
C PRO A 4 -17.68 -11.42 1.45
N HIS A 5 -18.41 -10.87 2.43
CA HIS A 5 -19.61 -10.09 2.16
C HIS A 5 -19.27 -8.74 1.53
N ILE A 6 -18.37 -7.98 2.17
CA ILE A 6 -17.81 -6.75 1.63
C ILE A 6 -16.28 -6.80 1.73
N VAL A 7 -15.58 -6.36 0.69
CA VAL A 7 -14.15 -6.04 0.74
C VAL A 7 -13.99 -4.52 0.79
N TRP A 8 -13.66 -4.00 1.96
CA TRP A 8 -13.31 -2.59 2.18
C TRP A 8 -11.90 -2.33 1.65
N SER A 9 -11.81 -1.72 0.47
CA SER A 9 -10.56 -1.37 -0.19
C SER A 9 -10.12 0.03 0.24
N ILE A 10 -8.89 0.14 0.76
CA ILE A 10 -8.28 1.40 1.20
C ILE A 10 -7.06 1.68 0.29
N PRO A 11 -7.07 2.78 -0.48
CA PRO A 11 -6.03 3.13 -1.45
C PRO A 11 -4.75 3.64 -0.75
N ALA A 12 -3.83 4.19 -1.55
CA ALA A 12 -2.66 4.89 -1.08
C ALA A 12 -3.02 6.00 -0.08
N ILE A 13 -2.30 6.05 1.03
CA ILE A 13 -2.54 6.98 2.14
C ILE A 13 -1.52 8.12 2.15
N HIS A 14 -0.28 7.82 1.72
CA HIS A 14 0.82 8.78 1.64
C HIS A 14 1.01 9.61 2.91
N ALA A 15 0.90 8.96 4.07
CA ALA A 15 1.03 9.60 5.38
C ALA A 15 0.01 10.73 5.68
N ASP A 16 -1.18 10.72 5.06
CA ASP A 16 -2.29 11.57 5.47
C ASP A 16 -3.06 10.99 6.67
N LEU A 17 -2.59 11.32 7.86
CA LEU A 17 -3.17 10.84 9.12
C LEU A 17 -4.63 11.29 9.32
N VAL A 18 -4.98 12.52 8.92
CA VAL A 18 -6.30 13.08 9.24
C VAL A 18 -7.37 12.36 8.46
N GLN A 19 -7.14 12.17 7.16
CA GLN A 19 -8.06 11.43 6.31
C GLN A 19 -8.12 9.95 6.71
N LEU A 20 -6.98 9.35 7.06
CA LEU A 20 -6.92 7.96 7.52
C LEU A 20 -7.81 7.71 8.74
N VAL A 21 -7.69 8.54 9.78
CA VAL A 21 -8.49 8.41 11.03
C VAL A 21 -9.98 8.49 10.71
N ARG A 22 -10.41 9.47 9.90
CA ARG A 22 -11.81 9.63 9.54
C ARG A 22 -12.34 8.45 8.73
N LEU A 23 -11.54 7.94 7.80
CA LEU A 23 -11.89 6.76 7.03
C LEU A 23 -12.04 5.52 7.92
N HIS A 24 -11.12 5.33 8.87
CA HIS A 24 -11.20 4.27 9.86
C HIS A 24 -12.47 4.37 10.72
N ASP A 25 -12.85 5.55 11.21
CA ASP A 25 -14.10 5.74 11.95
C ASP A 25 -15.33 5.31 11.12
N MET A 26 -15.38 5.71 9.85
CA MET A 26 -16.47 5.34 8.95
C MET A 26 -16.53 3.84 8.68
N ILE A 27 -15.39 3.18 8.43
CA ILE A 27 -15.33 1.73 8.23
C ILE A 27 -15.69 0.99 9.52
N PHE A 28 -15.16 1.43 10.66
CA PHE A 28 -15.41 0.78 11.96
C PHE A 28 -16.90 0.74 12.31
N SER A 29 -17.63 1.81 12.00
CA SER A 29 -19.09 1.87 12.22
C SER A 29 -19.91 0.93 11.34
N ARG A 30 -19.32 0.34 10.30
CA ARG A 30 -20.01 -0.46 9.26
C ARG A 30 -19.54 -1.90 9.17
N ILE A 31 -18.27 -2.16 9.46
CA ILE A 31 -17.65 -3.47 9.27
C ILE A 31 -18.30 -4.54 10.14
N LYS A 32 -18.51 -5.72 9.55
CA LYS A 32 -19.10 -6.88 10.23
C LYS A 32 -18.25 -8.13 10.04
N PRO A 33 -18.38 -9.14 10.92
CA PRO A 33 -17.82 -10.46 10.68
C PRO A 33 -18.26 -11.00 9.31
N GLY A 34 -17.28 -11.47 8.53
CA GLY A 34 -17.47 -11.87 7.13
C GLY A 34 -17.01 -10.83 6.12
N ASP A 35 -16.81 -9.57 6.53
CA ASP A 35 -16.16 -8.55 5.71
C ASP A 35 -14.63 -8.73 5.72
N ARG A 36 -13.96 -8.05 4.78
CA ARG A 36 -12.51 -7.99 4.69
C ARG A 36 -12.07 -6.55 4.54
N ILE A 37 -10.87 -6.25 5.03
CA ILE A 37 -10.20 -4.98 4.78
C ILE A 37 -8.95 -5.27 3.95
N ILE A 38 -8.73 -4.47 2.92
CA ILE A 38 -7.50 -4.51 2.16
C ILE A 38 -6.92 -3.12 2.02
N TYR A 39 -5.67 -2.97 2.45
CA TYR A 39 -4.88 -1.79 2.16
C TYR A 39 -4.00 -2.02 0.95
N HIS A 40 -3.97 -1.07 0.04
CA HIS A 40 -3.27 -1.21 -1.23
C HIS A 40 -1.78 -0.85 -1.19
N GLY A 41 -1.25 -0.36 -0.08
CA GLY A 41 0.15 0.08 0.05
C GLY A 41 0.32 1.59 -0.06
N ASN A 42 1.56 2.09 -0.09
CA ASN A 42 1.87 3.52 0.05
C ASN A 42 1.26 4.10 1.33
N TYR A 43 1.57 3.46 2.46
CA TYR A 43 1.15 3.91 3.78
C TYR A 43 1.88 5.20 4.17
N THR A 44 3.18 5.24 3.82
CA THR A 44 4.10 6.34 4.05
C THR A 44 4.49 7.02 2.74
N GLY A 45 5.54 7.84 2.74
CA GLY A 45 6.07 8.50 1.56
C GLY A 45 5.94 10.01 1.66
N TYR A 46 5.22 10.61 0.71
CA TYR A 46 5.15 12.05 0.48
C TYR A 46 4.63 12.89 1.66
N GLY A 47 3.71 12.38 2.50
CA GLY A 47 3.24 13.12 3.67
C GLY A 47 4.22 13.09 4.86
N GLU A 48 4.00 13.99 5.81
CA GLU A 48 4.92 14.23 6.94
C GLU A 48 4.66 13.37 8.18
N ARG A 49 3.60 12.55 8.19
CA ARG A 49 3.12 11.82 9.39
C ARG A 49 3.18 10.30 9.22
N ALA A 50 4.28 9.80 8.66
CA ALA A 50 4.49 8.39 8.34
C ALA A 50 4.38 7.46 9.57
N VAL A 51 5.03 7.82 10.68
CA VAL A 51 5.02 7.08 11.95
C VAL A 51 3.60 7.02 12.49
N ALA A 52 2.94 8.18 12.62
CA ALA A 52 1.59 8.26 13.15
C ALA A 52 0.56 7.50 12.29
N CYS A 53 0.71 7.49 10.96
CA CYS A 53 -0.15 6.71 10.08
C CYS A 53 0.01 5.20 10.29
N LEU A 54 1.23 4.70 10.48
CA LEU A 54 1.45 3.29 10.78
C LEU A 54 0.93 2.92 12.17
N ASP A 55 1.11 3.78 13.17
CA ASP A 55 0.53 3.63 14.49
C ASP A 55 -1.00 3.53 14.42
N GLU A 56 -1.64 4.39 13.61
CA GLU A 56 -3.08 4.39 13.38
C GLU A 56 -3.55 3.11 12.70
N ILE A 57 -2.86 2.62 11.65
CA ILE A 57 -3.18 1.34 11.01
C ILE A 57 -3.10 0.19 12.03
N LEU A 58 -2.06 0.18 12.87
CA LEU A 58 -1.90 -0.84 13.90
C LEU A 58 -2.96 -0.72 15.00
N ALA A 59 -3.38 0.49 15.37
CA ALA A 59 -4.45 0.74 16.32
C ALA A 59 -5.80 0.26 15.79
N PHE A 60 -6.15 0.68 14.58
CA PHE A 60 -7.37 0.26 13.91
C PHE A 60 -7.43 -1.26 13.72
N ARG A 61 -6.31 -1.89 13.35
CA ARG A 61 -6.22 -3.36 13.30
C ARG A 61 -6.61 -4.00 14.63
N ARG A 62 -6.14 -3.47 15.76
CA ARG A 62 -6.49 -4.01 17.10
C ARG A 62 -7.98 -3.81 17.40
N MET A 63 -8.53 -2.65 17.04
CA MET A 63 -9.96 -2.35 17.23
C MET A 63 -10.83 -3.32 16.42
N VAL A 64 -10.53 -3.53 15.13
CA VAL A 64 -11.27 -4.46 14.27
C VAL A 64 -11.18 -5.90 14.80
N LEU A 65 -10.00 -6.34 15.25
CA LEU A 65 -9.84 -7.69 15.81
C LEU A 65 -10.46 -7.88 17.19
N ALA A 66 -10.83 -6.79 17.88
CA ALA A 66 -11.61 -6.87 19.11
C ALA A 66 -13.10 -7.16 18.84
N LEU A 67 -13.58 -7.01 17.61
CA LEU A 67 -14.95 -7.35 17.24
C LEU A 67 -15.12 -8.88 17.20
N PRO A 68 -16.13 -9.45 17.89
CA PRO A 68 -16.37 -10.89 17.88
C PRO A 68 -16.55 -11.44 16.47
N GLY A 69 -15.77 -12.45 16.10
CA GLY A 69 -15.84 -13.12 14.79
C GLY A 69 -14.89 -12.57 13.73
N MET A 70 -14.18 -11.47 13.99
CA MET A 70 -13.09 -11.00 13.12
C MET A 70 -11.81 -11.82 13.34
N LEU A 71 -11.09 -12.11 12.26
CA LEU A 71 -9.85 -12.89 12.28
C LEU A 71 -8.67 -12.09 11.72
N PRO A 72 -7.42 -12.38 12.13
CA PRO A 72 -6.23 -11.76 11.54
C PRO A 72 -6.13 -11.91 10.01
N SER A 73 -6.69 -12.99 9.45
CA SER A 73 -6.75 -13.24 8.01
C SER A 73 -7.71 -12.33 7.24
N ASP A 74 -8.56 -11.59 7.96
CA ASP A 74 -9.60 -10.75 7.37
C ASP A 74 -9.06 -9.37 6.95
N ILE A 75 -7.84 -9.04 7.36
CA ILE A 75 -7.17 -7.80 7.04
C ILE A 75 -5.90 -8.11 6.24
N VAL A 76 -5.77 -7.50 5.07
CA VAL A 76 -4.64 -7.70 4.16
C VAL A 76 -3.94 -6.39 3.88
N TYR A 77 -2.62 -6.42 3.95
CA TYR A 77 -1.76 -5.27 3.66
C TYR A 77 -0.94 -5.58 2.42
N LEU A 78 -1.15 -4.80 1.36
CA LEU A 78 -0.32 -4.89 0.16
C LEU A 78 0.93 -4.02 0.32
N ARG A 79 1.99 -4.41 -0.38
CA ARG A 79 3.19 -3.60 -0.54
C ARG A 79 2.95 -2.59 -1.65
N GLY A 80 3.20 -1.31 -1.37
CA GLY A 80 3.24 -0.26 -2.38
C GLY A 80 4.65 0.10 -2.85
N GLN A 81 4.74 1.11 -3.71
CA GLN A 81 6.01 1.67 -4.17
C GLN A 81 6.86 2.19 -3.00
N GLN A 82 6.25 2.89 -2.04
CA GLN A 82 6.98 3.48 -0.93
C GLN A 82 7.61 2.42 -0.01
N GLU A 83 6.88 1.32 0.24
CA GLU A 83 7.42 0.20 1.02
C GLU A 83 8.51 -0.56 0.24
N LEU A 84 8.42 -0.63 -1.10
CA LEU A 84 9.49 -1.19 -1.94
C LEU A 84 10.74 -0.30 -1.93
N ILE A 85 10.59 1.03 -2.03
CA ILE A 85 11.69 2.00 -1.92
C ILE A 85 12.39 1.83 -0.56
N TRP A 86 11.62 1.75 0.53
CA TRP A 86 12.16 1.51 1.87
C TRP A 86 12.93 0.19 1.96
N GLU A 87 12.39 -0.91 1.43
CA GLU A 87 13.08 -2.21 1.41
C GLU A 87 14.43 -2.13 0.67
N LYS A 88 14.46 -1.45 -0.49
CA LYS A 88 15.68 -1.25 -1.29
C LYS A 88 16.68 -0.33 -0.61
N LEU A 89 16.21 0.70 0.11
CA LEU A 89 17.06 1.59 0.90
C LEU A 89 17.88 0.82 1.93
N LEU A 90 17.27 -0.17 2.61
CA LEU A 90 17.97 -1.01 3.58
C LEU A 90 19.08 -1.89 2.96
N GLN A 91 19.14 -1.97 1.63
CA GLN A 91 20.10 -2.72 0.84
C GLN A 91 20.95 -1.83 -0.07
N ILE A 92 20.92 -0.51 0.12
CA ILE A 92 21.51 0.46 -0.81
C ILE A 92 23.01 0.28 -1.04
N GLN A 93 23.73 -0.32 -0.10
CA GLN A 93 25.15 -0.67 -0.25
C GLN A 93 25.46 -1.63 -1.40
N PHE A 94 24.46 -2.32 -1.94
CA PHE A 94 24.59 -3.21 -3.08
C PHE A 94 24.23 -2.55 -4.41
N ALA A 95 23.78 -1.30 -4.39
CA ALA A 95 23.50 -0.55 -5.62
C ALA A 95 24.81 -0.24 -6.37
N PRO A 96 24.84 -0.34 -7.71
CA PRO A 96 26.00 0.06 -8.51
C PRO A 96 26.39 1.54 -8.33
N ASP A 97 25.39 2.40 -8.12
CA ASP A 97 25.54 3.82 -7.85
C ASP A 97 24.62 4.24 -6.69
N PRO A 98 25.06 4.05 -5.43
CA PRO A 98 24.21 4.30 -4.27
C PRO A 98 23.84 5.77 -4.10
N THR A 99 24.66 6.71 -4.61
CA THR A 99 24.38 8.14 -4.51
C THR A 99 23.20 8.53 -5.38
N ASN A 100 23.24 8.18 -6.67
CA ASN A 100 22.13 8.49 -7.57
C ASN A 100 20.86 7.73 -7.21
N VAL A 101 20.98 6.47 -6.78
CA VAL A 101 19.83 5.70 -6.27
C VAL A 101 19.22 6.38 -5.04
N LEU A 102 20.02 6.82 -4.07
CA LEU A 102 19.50 7.51 -2.89
C LEU A 102 18.80 8.82 -3.27
N LEU A 103 19.42 9.65 -4.12
CA LEU A 103 18.83 10.90 -4.57
C LEU A 103 17.49 10.68 -5.27
N TRP A 104 17.39 9.64 -6.11
CA TRP A 104 16.13 9.25 -6.73
C TRP A 104 15.08 8.84 -5.69
N MET A 105 15.45 7.99 -4.72
CA MET A 105 14.51 7.59 -3.64
C MET A 105 14.00 8.79 -2.85
N LEU A 106 14.88 9.73 -2.49
CA LEU A 106 14.55 10.96 -1.76
C LEU A 106 13.57 11.84 -2.55
N GLY A 107 13.79 11.98 -3.86
CA GLY A 107 12.87 12.70 -4.76
C GLY A 107 11.52 12.01 -4.97
N ASN A 108 11.44 10.70 -4.73
CA ASN A 108 10.23 9.88 -4.90
C ASN A 108 9.56 9.56 -3.56
N GLY A 109 9.50 10.52 -2.63
CA GLY A 109 8.70 10.44 -1.41
C GLY A 109 9.41 9.91 -0.16
N LEU A 110 10.64 9.36 -0.26
CA LEU A 110 11.33 8.81 0.92
C LEU A 110 11.70 9.88 1.96
N THR A 111 11.95 11.11 1.53
CA THR A 111 12.48 12.21 2.38
C THR A 111 11.67 12.43 3.65
N ASN A 112 10.36 12.63 3.53
CA ASN A 112 9.51 12.95 4.69
C ASN A 112 9.37 11.74 5.63
N THR A 113 9.36 10.53 5.07
CA THR A 113 9.36 9.31 5.87
C THR A 113 10.64 9.20 6.72
N LEU A 114 11.82 9.50 6.17
CA LEU A 114 13.07 9.49 6.94
C LEU A 114 13.04 10.51 8.08
N TYR A 115 12.61 11.74 7.79
CA TYR A 115 12.53 12.79 8.80
C TYR A 115 11.59 12.42 9.94
N ASP A 116 10.43 11.85 9.64
CA ASP A 116 9.45 11.47 10.67
C ASP A 116 9.95 10.32 11.56
N TYR A 117 10.80 9.43 11.02
CA TYR A 117 11.55 8.45 11.82
C TYR A 117 12.77 9.03 12.56
N GLY A 118 12.99 10.34 12.52
CA GLY A 118 14.10 11.03 13.19
C GLY A 118 15.45 10.83 12.50
N LEU A 119 15.47 10.57 11.20
CA LEU A 119 16.67 10.35 10.40
C LEU A 119 16.90 11.51 9.43
N SER A 120 18.14 11.95 9.30
CA SER A 120 18.53 12.95 8.31
C SER A 120 18.87 12.30 6.96
N PRO A 121 18.23 12.70 5.84
CA PRO A 121 18.63 12.31 4.50
C PRO A 121 20.08 12.70 4.16
N HIS A 122 20.57 13.82 4.71
CA HIS A 122 21.94 14.29 4.49
C HIS A 122 22.97 13.28 4.99
N ASP A 123 22.71 12.64 6.13
CA ASP A 123 23.60 11.61 6.69
C ASP A 123 23.75 10.42 5.72
N GLY A 124 22.72 10.13 4.93
CA GLY A 124 22.77 9.12 3.88
C GLY A 124 23.64 9.52 2.71
N ILE A 125 23.57 10.78 2.28
CA ILE A 125 24.42 11.32 1.22
C ILE A 125 25.90 11.33 1.65
N ASP A 126 26.18 11.68 2.89
CA ASP A 126 27.53 11.59 3.45
C ASP A 126 27.99 10.14 3.59
N ALA A 127 27.09 9.23 3.98
CA ALA A 127 27.38 7.80 4.04
C ALA A 127 27.80 7.24 2.67
N CYS A 128 27.17 7.68 1.57
CA CYS A 128 27.56 7.30 0.21
C CYS A 128 29.03 7.64 -0.09
N LYS A 129 29.52 8.81 0.36
CA LYS A 129 30.92 9.26 0.13
C LYS A 129 31.94 8.39 0.86
N THR A 130 31.54 7.75 1.95
CA THR A 130 32.39 6.89 2.78
C THR A 130 32.33 5.40 2.37
N GLY A 131 31.59 5.08 1.31
CA GLY A 131 31.48 3.73 0.74
C GLY A 131 30.65 2.76 1.57
N ILE A 132 30.83 1.46 1.30
CA ILE A 132 30.01 0.36 1.85
C ILE A 132 29.90 0.39 3.38
N MET A 133 30.99 0.72 4.08
CA MET A 133 31.01 0.74 5.55
C MET A 133 30.11 1.85 6.11
N GLY A 134 30.14 3.05 5.53
CA GLY A 134 29.26 4.15 5.92
C GLY A 134 27.80 3.84 5.66
N LEU A 135 27.50 3.32 4.46
CA LEU A 135 26.14 2.89 4.09
C LEU A 135 25.62 1.79 5.01
N THR A 136 26.45 0.83 5.39
CA THR A 136 26.08 -0.22 6.37
C THR A 136 25.78 0.39 7.74
N LYS A 137 26.59 1.33 8.21
CA LYS A 137 26.35 2.02 9.48
C LYS A 137 25.05 2.84 9.45
N TRP A 138 24.81 3.58 8.37
CA TRP A 138 23.61 4.39 8.21
C TRP A 138 22.35 3.54 8.06
N THR A 139 22.33 2.52 7.20
CA THR A 139 21.16 1.62 7.09
C THR A 139 20.85 0.90 8.41
N ASN A 140 21.86 0.64 9.26
CA ASN A 140 21.63 0.13 10.60
C ASN A 140 20.98 1.14 11.56
N SER A 141 21.25 2.44 11.43
CA SER A 141 20.51 3.46 12.18
C SER A 141 19.05 3.53 11.71
N ILE A 142 18.79 3.38 10.40
CA ILE A 142 17.42 3.29 9.86
C ILE A 142 16.67 2.11 10.48
N ARG A 143 17.27 0.91 10.49
CA ARG A 143 16.69 -0.28 11.15
C ARG A 143 16.45 -0.07 12.63
N LYS A 144 17.33 0.67 13.31
CA LYS A 144 17.17 0.99 14.74
C LYS A 144 15.99 1.93 14.96
N ALA A 145 15.83 2.96 14.14
CA ALA A 145 14.71 3.89 14.21
C ALA A 145 13.36 3.18 13.97
N LEU A 146 13.29 2.30 12.97
CA LEU A 146 12.08 1.51 12.70
C LEU A 146 11.72 0.60 13.90
N ARG A 147 12.70 -0.11 14.46
CA ARG A 147 12.50 -1.01 15.61
C ARG A 147 12.16 -0.30 16.92
N ALA A 148 12.48 0.99 17.03
CA ALA A 148 12.09 1.80 18.18
C ALA A 148 10.57 2.02 18.24
N HIS A 149 9.85 1.80 17.14
CA HIS A 149 8.40 1.93 17.04
C HIS A 149 7.74 0.54 17.09
N PRO A 150 6.98 0.23 18.16
CA PRO A 150 6.41 -1.10 18.36
C PRO A 150 5.54 -1.57 17.18
N GLY A 151 5.88 -2.72 16.61
CA GLY A 151 5.10 -3.35 15.53
C GLY A 151 5.43 -2.87 14.12
N HIS A 152 6.16 -1.78 13.92
CA HIS A 152 6.46 -1.25 12.58
C HIS A 152 7.32 -2.22 11.75
N GLU A 153 8.37 -2.79 12.34
CA GLU A 153 9.19 -3.81 11.67
C GLU A 153 8.36 -5.05 11.30
N THR A 154 7.51 -5.53 12.21
CA THR A 154 6.62 -6.67 11.95
C THR A 154 5.63 -6.36 10.83
N PHE A 155 5.05 -5.16 10.82
CA PHE A 155 4.12 -4.71 9.79
C PHE A 155 4.77 -4.73 8.40
N MET A 156 5.96 -4.12 8.26
CA MET A 156 6.70 -4.06 7.00
C MET A 156 7.06 -5.46 6.46
N ASN A 157 7.30 -6.42 7.35
CA ASN A 157 7.63 -7.80 6.99
C ASN A 157 6.42 -8.66 6.60
N GLN A 158 5.18 -8.20 6.83
CA GLN A 158 3.95 -8.95 6.53
C GLN A 158 3.24 -8.53 5.24
N LEU A 159 3.78 -7.55 4.52
CA LEU A 159 3.18 -7.01 3.31
C LEU A 159 3.15 -8.04 2.18
N LYS A 160 2.00 -8.15 1.51
CA LYS A 160 1.79 -9.05 0.37
C LYS A 160 1.97 -8.32 -0.96
N ARG A 161 2.33 -9.05 -2.02
CA ARG A 161 2.39 -8.47 -3.37
C ARG A 161 1.01 -8.16 -3.94
N MET A 162 0.03 -9.00 -3.61
CA MET A 162 -1.34 -8.95 -4.13
C MET A 162 -2.27 -9.69 -3.17
N ALA A 163 -3.59 -9.53 -3.38
CA ALA A 163 -4.59 -10.33 -2.71
C ALA A 163 -5.69 -10.77 -3.67
N VAL A 164 -6.34 -11.89 -3.36
CA VAL A 164 -7.41 -12.45 -4.18
C VAL A 164 -8.58 -12.90 -3.32
N THR A 165 -9.81 -12.79 -3.81
CA THR A 165 -10.94 -13.57 -3.30
C THR A 165 -10.86 -15.01 -3.79
N ASP A 166 -11.75 -15.86 -3.29
CA ASP A 166 -11.81 -17.26 -3.73
C ASP A 166 -12.04 -17.33 -5.25
N LYS A 167 -11.25 -18.17 -5.93
CA LYS A 167 -11.35 -18.37 -7.38
C LYS A 167 -12.61 -19.14 -7.79
N SER A 168 -13.25 -19.81 -6.84
CA SER A 168 -14.53 -20.48 -7.02
C SER A 168 -15.74 -19.57 -6.74
N ALA A 169 -15.52 -18.33 -6.30
CA ALA A 169 -16.57 -17.34 -6.13
C ALA A 169 -17.22 -16.97 -7.49
N PRO A 170 -18.47 -16.47 -7.50
CA PRO A 170 -19.13 -16.02 -8.73
C PRO A 170 -18.34 -14.94 -9.47
N ALA A 171 -17.76 -13.98 -8.74
CA ALA A 171 -16.89 -12.94 -9.28
C ALA A 171 -15.55 -12.89 -8.51
N PRO A 172 -14.55 -13.70 -8.90
CA PRO A 172 -13.23 -13.65 -8.28
C PRO A 172 -12.57 -12.31 -8.59
N MET A 173 -12.03 -11.66 -7.55
CA MET A 173 -11.40 -10.35 -7.61
C MET A 173 -9.91 -10.46 -7.30
N LEU A 174 -9.11 -9.70 -8.05
CA LEU A 174 -7.68 -9.52 -7.83
C LEU A 174 -7.43 -8.08 -7.36
N PHE A 175 -6.66 -7.93 -6.29
CA PHE A 175 -6.28 -6.64 -5.73
C PHE A 175 -4.77 -6.48 -5.81
N VAL A 176 -4.34 -5.37 -6.39
CA VAL A 176 -2.94 -5.00 -6.64
C VAL A 176 -2.67 -3.58 -6.17
N HIS A 177 -1.39 -3.20 -6.03
CA HIS A 177 -1.05 -1.83 -5.67
C HIS A 177 -1.35 -0.86 -6.82
N ALA A 178 -0.58 -0.90 -7.91
CA ALA A 178 -0.63 0.08 -8.99
C ALA A 178 -1.14 -0.45 -10.34
N GLY A 179 -0.94 -1.74 -10.62
CA GLY A 179 -1.44 -2.34 -11.84
C GLY A 179 -0.97 -3.77 -12.08
N LEU A 180 -1.05 -4.22 -13.33
CA LEU A 180 -0.45 -5.46 -13.82
C LEU A 180 -0.36 -5.41 -15.35
N ASN A 181 0.46 -6.29 -15.93
CA ASN A 181 0.49 -6.50 -17.37
C ASN A 181 -0.50 -7.61 -17.76
N ILE A 182 -1.58 -7.29 -18.49
CA ILE A 182 -2.63 -8.26 -18.83
C ILE A 182 -2.17 -9.39 -19.75
N GLU A 183 -1.07 -9.19 -20.48
CA GLU A 183 -0.50 -10.19 -21.38
C GLU A 183 0.34 -11.25 -20.65
N ARG A 184 0.61 -11.06 -19.35
CA ARG A 184 1.42 -11.96 -18.52
C ARG A 184 0.54 -12.73 -17.55
N ALA A 185 0.89 -13.99 -17.29
CA ALA A 185 0.23 -14.76 -16.24
C ALA A 185 0.55 -14.18 -14.85
N LEU A 186 -0.32 -14.43 -13.85
CA LEU A 186 -0.22 -13.76 -12.56
C LEU A 186 1.11 -14.07 -11.83
N HIS A 187 1.65 -15.26 -12.02
CA HIS A 187 2.92 -15.69 -11.43
C HIS A 187 4.14 -15.11 -12.14
N GLU A 188 3.97 -14.59 -13.36
CA GLU A 188 5.02 -13.93 -14.16
C GLU A 188 5.07 -12.42 -13.91
N GLN A 189 4.11 -11.88 -13.15
CA GLN A 189 4.09 -10.48 -12.79
C GLN A 189 5.31 -10.14 -11.92
N GLY A 190 6.14 -9.25 -12.44
CA GLY A 190 7.31 -8.72 -11.75
C GLY A 190 6.96 -7.44 -10.99
N ASP A 191 7.74 -6.41 -11.26
CA ASP A 191 7.63 -5.10 -10.61
C ASP A 191 6.45 -4.27 -11.15
N ASP A 192 5.81 -4.71 -12.24
CA ASP A 192 4.61 -4.12 -12.85
C ASP A 192 3.47 -3.92 -11.82
N ILE A 193 3.40 -4.78 -10.80
CA ILE A 193 2.38 -4.67 -9.72
C ILE A 193 2.55 -3.41 -8.90
N TRP A 194 3.80 -2.94 -8.73
CA TRP A 194 4.12 -1.77 -7.94
C TRP A 194 4.24 -0.51 -8.79
N TRP A 195 4.84 -0.58 -9.97
CA TRP A 195 5.10 0.61 -10.80
C TRP A 195 4.03 0.88 -11.87
N ALA A 196 3.04 -0.01 -11.97
CA ALA A 196 2.06 -0.07 -13.04
C ALA A 196 2.68 -0.32 -14.43
N THR A 197 1.78 -0.54 -15.39
CA THR A 197 2.06 -0.43 -16.82
C THR A 197 1.07 0.59 -17.38
N ASP A 198 1.41 1.27 -18.49
CA ASP A 198 0.65 2.39 -19.11
C ASP A 198 -0.77 2.03 -19.62
N ASN A 199 -1.36 0.93 -19.15
CA ASN A 199 -2.54 0.29 -19.73
C ASN A 199 -3.58 -0.18 -18.71
N PHE A 200 -3.45 0.10 -17.41
CA PHE A 200 -4.45 -0.38 -16.44
C PHE A 200 -5.87 0.13 -16.74
N ARG A 201 -6.01 1.41 -17.13
CA ARG A 201 -7.29 1.99 -17.55
C ARG A 201 -7.83 1.42 -18.86
N LYS A 202 -6.99 0.76 -19.65
CA LYS A 202 -7.34 0.13 -20.95
C LYS A 202 -7.75 -1.34 -20.80
N ILE A 203 -7.88 -1.84 -19.58
CA ILE A 203 -8.40 -3.19 -19.34
C ILE A 203 -9.89 -3.21 -19.69
N GLU A 204 -10.22 -3.76 -20.85
CA GLU A 204 -11.60 -3.90 -21.36
C GLU A 204 -12.15 -5.32 -21.17
N HIS A 205 -11.29 -6.28 -20.84
CA HIS A 205 -11.65 -7.69 -20.68
C HIS A 205 -11.19 -8.24 -19.32
N PRO A 206 -11.93 -9.21 -18.74
CA PRO A 206 -11.53 -9.89 -17.51
C PRO A 206 -10.13 -10.50 -17.60
N TYR A 207 -9.36 -10.35 -16.52
CA TYR A 207 -8.05 -10.99 -16.38
C TYR A 207 -8.21 -12.36 -15.72
N ALA A 208 -8.42 -13.39 -16.53
CA ALA A 208 -8.76 -14.72 -16.04
C ALA A 208 -7.78 -15.26 -14.97
N PRO A 209 -8.29 -15.93 -13.91
CA PRO A 209 -9.69 -16.26 -13.65
C PRO A 209 -10.49 -15.12 -12.97
N PHE A 210 -9.91 -13.93 -12.84
CA PHE A 210 -10.54 -12.80 -12.14
C PHE A 210 -11.47 -12.03 -13.08
N THR A 211 -12.66 -11.75 -12.59
CA THR A 211 -13.67 -10.95 -13.29
C THR A 211 -13.43 -9.46 -13.09
N LYS A 212 -12.80 -9.09 -11.96
CA LYS A 212 -12.44 -7.71 -11.65
C LYS A 212 -11.03 -7.58 -11.07
N VAL A 213 -10.29 -6.58 -11.52
CA VAL A 213 -8.98 -6.18 -11.01
C VAL A 213 -9.06 -4.81 -10.35
N VAL A 214 -8.67 -4.71 -9.09
CA VAL A 214 -8.71 -3.46 -8.30
C VAL A 214 -7.29 -3.00 -8.00
N ARG A 215 -6.94 -1.77 -8.38
CA ARG A 215 -5.73 -1.08 -7.94
C ARG A 215 -6.06 0.03 -6.95
N GLY A 216 -5.13 0.32 -6.05
CA GLY A 216 -5.29 1.37 -5.05
C GLY A 216 -4.26 2.49 -5.12
N PHE A 217 -3.44 2.52 -6.18
CA PHE A 217 -2.63 3.68 -6.53
C PHE A 217 -2.68 3.90 -8.05
N ASP A 218 -2.89 5.15 -8.47
CA ASP A 218 -2.80 5.56 -9.86
C ASP A 218 -1.56 6.43 -10.07
N PRO A 219 -0.49 5.92 -10.72
CA PRO A 219 0.70 6.73 -11.01
C PRO A 219 0.42 7.96 -11.88
N ASP A 220 -0.64 7.93 -12.69
CA ASP A 220 -1.07 9.06 -13.51
C ASP A 220 -1.96 10.06 -12.76
N HIS A 221 -2.29 9.77 -11.49
CA HIS A 221 -3.14 10.60 -10.62
C HIS A 221 -4.48 10.99 -11.25
N GLY A 222 -5.07 10.12 -12.08
CA GLY A 222 -6.30 10.45 -12.79
C GLY A 222 -7.59 10.27 -11.98
N GLY A 223 -7.49 10.12 -10.66
CA GLY A 223 -8.60 9.97 -9.71
C GLY A 223 -9.33 8.62 -9.75
N MET A 224 -10.37 8.51 -8.92
CA MET A 224 -11.17 7.29 -8.80
C MET A 224 -11.84 6.95 -10.13
N TYR A 225 -11.76 5.67 -10.52
CA TYR A 225 -12.35 5.17 -11.75
C TYR A 225 -12.87 3.74 -11.56
N LEU A 226 -14.17 3.53 -11.72
CA LEU A 226 -14.82 2.23 -11.52
C LEU A 226 -15.49 1.76 -12.82
N ASN A 227 -15.19 0.55 -13.26
CA ASN A 227 -15.93 -0.10 -14.33
C ASN A 227 -16.24 -1.58 -13.97
N GLY A 228 -16.73 -2.36 -14.93
CA GLY A 228 -17.11 -3.77 -14.72
C GLY A 228 -15.93 -4.73 -14.46
N VAL A 229 -14.76 -4.47 -15.06
CA VAL A 229 -13.62 -5.41 -15.10
C VAL A 229 -12.37 -4.88 -14.40
N SER A 230 -12.28 -3.57 -14.19
CA SER A 230 -11.20 -2.90 -13.48
C SER A 230 -11.73 -1.78 -12.59
N ALA A 231 -10.98 -1.48 -11.53
CA ALA A 231 -11.26 -0.39 -10.60
C ALA A 231 -9.96 0.26 -10.14
N THR A 232 -9.93 1.59 -10.15
CA THR A 232 -8.95 2.45 -9.49
C THR A 232 -9.67 3.10 -8.33
N VAL A 233 -9.27 2.78 -7.10
CA VAL A 233 -9.89 3.34 -5.89
C VAL A 233 -9.07 4.50 -5.28
N ASP A 234 -8.03 4.95 -5.98
CA ASP A 234 -7.19 6.07 -5.59
C ASP A 234 -7.77 7.39 -6.12
N ASP A 235 -8.05 8.33 -5.21
CA ASP A 235 -8.51 9.68 -5.54
C ASP A 235 -7.47 10.76 -5.20
N GLY A 236 -6.19 10.39 -5.12
CA GLY A 236 -5.07 11.33 -5.00
C GLY A 236 -4.79 11.80 -3.57
N CYS A 237 -5.09 10.98 -2.56
CA CYS A 237 -4.72 11.26 -1.18
C CYS A 237 -3.21 11.51 -1.03
N GLY A 238 -2.83 12.53 -0.25
CA GLY A 238 -1.45 12.99 -0.13
C GLY A 238 -0.96 13.91 -1.27
N PHE A 239 -1.76 14.11 -2.32
CA PHE A 239 -1.49 15.01 -3.44
C PHE A 239 -2.59 16.08 -3.63
N GLY A 240 -3.36 16.36 -2.58
CA GLY A 240 -4.47 17.31 -2.60
C GLY A 240 -5.84 16.69 -2.92
N GLY A 241 -5.90 15.39 -3.17
CA GLY A 241 -7.12 14.61 -3.33
C GLY A 241 -7.63 13.97 -2.02
N GLN A 242 -8.69 13.17 -2.13
CA GLN A 242 -9.37 12.55 -0.99
C GLN A 242 -8.91 11.10 -0.76
N LEU A 243 -8.95 10.65 0.49
CA LEU A 243 -8.84 9.23 0.83
C LEU A 243 -10.23 8.59 0.79
N ILE A 244 -10.46 7.75 -0.21
CA ILE A 244 -11.75 7.11 -0.45
C ILE A 244 -11.64 5.61 -0.24
N SER A 245 -12.53 4.99 0.54
CA SER A 245 -12.68 3.54 0.57
C SER A 245 -13.84 3.08 -0.30
N VAL A 246 -13.59 2.07 -1.13
CA VAL A 246 -14.63 1.39 -1.90
C VAL A 246 -14.90 0.02 -1.29
N GLY A 247 -16.15 -0.25 -0.93
CA GLY A 247 -16.62 -1.56 -0.46
C GLY A 247 -17.13 -2.38 -1.64
N PHE A 248 -16.42 -3.44 -2.01
CA PHE A 248 -16.84 -4.37 -3.07
C PHE A 248 -17.66 -5.54 -2.53
N ASP A 249 -18.79 -5.81 -3.13
CA ASP A 249 -19.63 -6.97 -2.82
C ASP A 249 -19.10 -8.28 -3.46
N PRO A 250 -19.73 -9.46 -3.21
CA PRO A 250 -19.26 -10.73 -3.75
C PRO A 250 -19.35 -10.84 -5.27
N ASP A 251 -20.16 -9.99 -5.92
CA ASP A 251 -20.33 -9.91 -7.37
C ASP A 251 -19.35 -8.90 -8.01
N GLY A 252 -18.50 -8.27 -7.18
CA GLY A 252 -17.50 -7.30 -7.59
C GLY A 252 -18.07 -5.91 -7.87
N ALA A 253 -19.32 -5.61 -7.52
CA ALA A 253 -19.88 -4.27 -7.63
C ALA A 253 -19.45 -3.39 -6.44
N ALA A 254 -19.34 -2.09 -6.68
CA ALA A 254 -19.07 -1.11 -5.62
C ALA A 254 -20.36 -0.84 -4.84
N ALA A 255 -20.52 -1.50 -3.71
CA ALA A 255 -21.69 -1.36 -2.83
C ALA A 255 -21.59 -0.15 -1.89
N HIS A 256 -20.37 0.28 -1.57
CA HIS A 256 -20.10 1.41 -0.70
C HIS A 256 -18.96 2.27 -1.23
N ILE A 257 -19.09 3.58 -1.05
CA ILE A 257 -18.02 4.57 -1.25
C ILE A 257 -18.02 5.46 -0.02
N LEU A 258 -16.87 5.56 0.66
CA LEU A 258 -16.67 6.34 1.89
C LEU A 258 -15.56 7.35 1.64
N GLU A 259 -15.85 8.63 1.84
CA GLU A 259 -14.92 9.76 1.61
C GLU A 259 -14.57 10.43 2.95
N ALA A 260 -13.27 10.58 3.23
CA ALA A 260 -12.75 11.09 4.51
C ALA A 260 -12.87 12.62 4.70
#